data_AF-A0A9W6PZL1-F1
#
_entry.id   AF-A0A9W6PZL1-F1
#
_cell.length_a   1.000
_cell.length_b   1.000
_cell.length_c   1.000
_cell.angle_alpha   90.00
_cell.angle_beta   90.00
_cell.angle_gamma   90.00
#
_symmetry.space_group_name_H-M   'P 1'
#
loop_
_entity.id
_entity.type
_entity.pdbx_description
1 polymer ?
#
loop_
_entity_poly.entity_id
_entity_poly.type
_entity_poly.pdbx_seq_one_letter_code
_entity_poly.pdbx_strand_id
1 'polypeptide(L)' 'MVTYRSPREWEIMREAGRVVARTLEKVREAAEPGVPLAELDAVAARCIKEAGPGRRSCTTTPTGRRRPTRRRSASR' A
#
# COMPACT_ATOMS: atom_id res chain seq x y z
N MET A 1 9.34 -3.55 28.92
CA MET A 1 8.86 -4.95 28.86
C MET A 1 8.64 -5.31 27.40
N VAL A 2 9.27 -6.38 26.89
CA VAL A 2 9.14 -6.84 25.50
C VAL A 2 8.40 -8.17 25.51
N THR A 3 7.33 -8.28 24.72
CA THR A 3 6.48 -9.48 24.64
C THR A 3 7.04 -10.42 23.57
N TYR A 4 7.41 -11.63 23.97
CA TYR A 4 7.84 -12.67 23.03
C TYR A 4 6.63 -13.33 22.37
N ARG A 5 6.67 -13.44 21.05
CA ARG A 5 5.68 -14.18 20.26
C ARG A 5 6.03 -15.65 20.23
N SER A 6 5.02 -16.50 20.30
CA SER A 6 5.14 -17.94 20.13
C SER A 6 5.61 -18.30 18.71
N PRO A 7 6.24 -19.47 18.49
CA PRO A 7 6.69 -19.90 17.17
C PRO A 7 5.58 -19.88 16.10
N ARG A 8 4.37 -20.29 16.48
CA ARG A 8 3.18 -20.26 15.61
C ARG A 8 2.78 -18.85 15.19
N GLU A 9 2.90 -17.87 16.08
CA GLU A 9 2.63 -16.47 15.73
C GLU A 9 3.66 -15.93 14.74
N TRP A 10 4.93 -16.33 14.86
CA TRP A 10 5.96 -15.96 13.90
C TRP A 10 5.71 -16.52 12.50
N GLU A 11 5.20 -17.74 12.39
CA GLU A 11 4.82 -18.33 11.09
C GLU A 11 3.72 -17.54 10.40
N ILE A 12 2.66 -17.18 11.14
CA ILE A 12 1.57 -16.34 10.65
C ILE A 12 2.08 -14.95 10.22
N MET A 13 2.98 -14.35 11.01
CA MET A 13 3.58 -13.06 10.66
C MET A 13 4.48 -13.15 9.43
N ARG A 14 5.20 -14.26 9.23
CA ARG A 14 6.03 -14.49 8.02
C ARG A 14 5.16 -14.63 6.77
N GLU A 15 4.02 -15.32 6.86
CA GLU A 15 3.05 -15.39 5.78
C GLU A 15 2.48 -14.02 5.43
N ALA A 16 2.09 -13.24 6.44
CA ALA A 16 1.65 -11.86 6.24
C ALA A 16 2.75 -10.99 5.60
N GLY A 17 4.00 -11.13 6.04
CA GLY A 17 5.15 -10.40 5.49
C GLY A 17 5.40 -10.71 4.02
N ARG A 18 5.25 -11.96 3.58
CA ARG A 18 5.39 -12.37 2.17
C ARG A 18 4.37 -11.68 1.27
N VAL A 19 3.13 -11.55 1.74
CA VAL A 19 2.06 -10.84 1.01
C VAL A 19 2.38 -9.35 0.87
N VAL A 20 2.88 -8.73 1.95
CA VAL A 20 3.28 -7.32 1.95
C VAL A 20 4.44 -7.08 0.99
N ALA A 21 5.47 -7.92 1.02
CA ALA A 21 6.62 -7.79 0.13
C ALA A 21 6.21 -7.81 -1.35
N ARG A 22 5.39 -8.81 -1.75
CA ARG A 22 4.88 -8.94 -3.12
C ARG A 22 4.04 -7.72 -3.54
N THR A 23 3.27 -7.16 -2.62
CA THR A 23 2.46 -5.96 -2.88
C THR A 23 3.34 -4.75 -3.14
N LEU A 24 4.37 -4.56 -2.30
CA LEU A 24 5.32 -3.45 -2.45
C LEU A 24 6.13 -3.54 -3.74
N GLU A 25 6.51 -4.74 -4.18
CA GLU A 25 7.18 -4.95 -5.47
C GLU A 25 6.32 -4.47 -6.64
N LYS A 26 5.05 -4.91 -6.70
CA LYS A 26 4.11 -4.48 -7.76
C LYS A 26 3.82 -2.98 -7.74
N VAL A 27 3.70 -2.38 -6.56
CA VAL A 27 3.52 -0.92 -6.44
C VAL A 27 4.79 -0.19 -6.90
N ARG A 28 5.97 -0.72 -6.59
CA ARG A 28 7.25 -0.15 -7.03
C ARG A 28 7.41 -0.21 -8.55
N GLU A 29 6.97 -1.29 -9.20
CA GLU A 29 6.94 -1.39 -10.66
C GLU A 29 6.02 -0.34 -11.31
N ALA A 30 4.88 -0.05 -10.68
CA ALA A 30 3.93 0.96 -11.16
C ALA A 30 4.32 2.40 -10.78
N ALA A 31 5.33 2.59 -9.93
CA ALA A 31 5.70 3.90 -9.40
C ALA A 31 6.57 4.68 -10.40
N GLU A 32 5.93 5.37 -11.34
CA GLU A 32 6.58 6.29 -12.27
C GLU A 32 6.26 7.77 -11.94
N PRO A 33 7.18 8.71 -12.22
CA PRO A 33 6.92 10.14 -12.07
C PRO A 33 5.70 10.57 -12.89
N GLY A 34 4.66 11.08 -12.23
CA GLY A 34 3.41 11.51 -12.87
C GLY A 34 2.20 10.61 -12.58
N VAL A 35 2.43 9.40 -12.06
CA VAL A 35 1.34 8.51 -11.64
C VAL A 35 0.65 9.07 -10.40
N PRO A 36 -0.70 9.18 -10.39
CA PRO A 36 -1.41 9.63 -9.22
C PRO A 36 -1.35 8.58 -8.10
N LEU A 37 -1.12 9.03 -6.86
CA LEU A 37 -1.10 8.18 -5.68
C LEU A 37 -2.35 7.30 -5.52
N ALA A 38 -3.51 7.75 -6.02
CA ALA A 38 -4.74 6.98 -5.99
C ALA A 38 -4.70 5.73 -6.91
N GLU A 39 -3.96 5.77 -8.02
CA GLU A 39 -3.78 4.62 -8.90
C GLU A 39 -2.82 3.60 -8.28
N LEU A 40 -1.74 4.07 -7.64
CA LEU A 40 -0.84 3.21 -6.87
C LEU A 40 -1.56 2.53 -5.69
N ASP A 41 -2.43 3.27 -5.00
CA ASP A 41 -3.28 2.71 -3.94
C ASP A 41 -4.27 1.67 -4.46
N ALA A 42 -4.86 1.91 -5.64
CA ALA A 42 -5.74 0.94 -6.30
C ALA A 42 -4.99 -0.35 -6.68
N VAL A 43 -3.73 -0.25 -7.14
CA VAL A 43 -2.87 -1.41 -7.41
C VAL A 43 -2.58 -2.18 -6.12
N ALA A 44 -2.22 -1.48 -5.04
CA ALA A 44 -2.00 -2.09 -3.73
C ALA A 44 -3.26 -2.81 -3.22
N ALA A 45 -4.42 -2.16 -3.29
CA ALA A 45 -5.69 -2.72 -2.85
C ALA A 45 -6.11 -3.95 -3.65
N ARG A 46 -5.85 -3.99 -4.96
CA ARG A 46 -6.08 -5.18 -5.80
C ARG A 46 -5.16 -6.33 -5.39
N CYS A 47 -3.86 -6.07 -5.22
CA CYS A 47 -2.89 -7.07 -4.83
C CYS A 47 -3.20 -7.69 -3.46
N ILE A 48 -3.63 -6.87 -2.50
CA ILE A 48 -4.02 -7.33 -1.16
C ILE A 48 -5.31 -8.15 -1.22
N LYS A 49 -6.30 -7.77 -2.06
CA LYS A 49 -7.53 -8.54 -2.26
C LYS A 49 -7.27 -9.91 -2.89
N GLU A 50 -6.37 -9.97 -3.87
CA GLU A 50 -5.98 -11.22 -4.54
C GLU A 50 -5.20 -12.16 -3.63
N ALA A 51 -4.45 -11.62 -2.65
CA ALA A 51 -3.62 -12.40 -1.74
C ALA A 51 -4.41 -13.06 -0.58
N GLY A 52 -5.73 -12.89 -0.52
CA GLY A 52 -6.61 -13.51 0.46
C GLY A 52 -7.01 -12.59 1.63
N PRO A 53 -7.99 -12.99 2.45
CA PRO A 53 -8.64 -12.13 3.45
C PRO A 53 -7.74 -11.89 4.67
N GLY A 54 -6.69 -11.09 4.50
CA GLY A 54 -5.87 -10.55 5.57
C GLY A 54 -6.64 -9.50 6.37
N ARG A 55 -7.47 -9.97 7.30
CA ARG A 55 -8.00 -9.30 8.49
C ARG A 55 -7.74 -7.77 8.57
N ARG A 56 -8.65 -6.96 7.99
CA ARG A 56 -9.00 -5.54 8.27
C ARG A 56 -7.90 -4.59 8.84
N SER A 57 -6.62 -4.78 8.58
CA SER A 57 -5.58 -3.92 9.17
C SER A 57 -5.44 -2.61 8.41
N CYS A 58 -5.78 -2.59 7.12
CA CYS A 58 -5.88 -1.36 6.33
C CYS A 58 -7.32 -0.80 6.35
N THR A 59 -7.78 -0.35 7.52
CA THR A 59 -8.85 0.67 7.60
C THR A 59 -8.28 2.08 7.37
N THR A 60 -7.24 2.20 6.54
CA THR A 60 -6.70 3.50 6.14
C THR A 60 -7.71 4.17 5.23
N THR A 61 -8.54 5.02 5.81
CA THR A 61 -9.34 6.01 5.10
C THR A 61 -8.39 6.74 4.14
N PRO A 62 -8.68 6.78 2.82
CA PRO A 62 -7.80 7.43 1.85
C PRO A 62 -7.79 8.93 2.12
N THR A 63 -6.89 9.38 2.98
CA THR A 63 -6.77 10.77 3.42
C THR A 63 -5.93 11.54 2.41
N GLY A 64 -6.35 11.48 1.15
CA GLY A 64 -5.64 12.00 -0.01
C GLY A 64 -6.54 12.81 -0.93
N ARG A 65 -7.44 13.64 -0.39
CA ARG A 65 -8.09 14.69 -1.19
C ARG A 65 -7.00 15.69 -1.61
N ARG A 66 -6.56 15.61 -2.88
CA ARG A 66 -5.60 16.53 -3.49
C ARG A 66 -6.01 17.99 -3.24
N ARG A 67 -5.08 18.81 -2.74
CA ARG A 67 -5.14 20.27 -2.90
C ARG A 67 -5.02 20.58 -4.40
N PRO A 68 -5.85 21.44 -4.99
CA PRO A 68 -5.70 21.83 -6.38
C PRO A 68 -4.42 22.65 -6.55
N THR A 69 -3.38 22.07 -7.15
CA THR A 69 -2.25 22.85 -7.64
C THR A 69 -2.75 23.71 -8.79
N ARG A 70 -2.92 24.99 -8.48
CA ARG A 70 -3.38 26.02 -9.39
C ARG A 70 -2.43 26.07 -10.60
N ARG A 71 -2.97 25.74 -11.76
CA ARG A 71 -2.38 25.97 -13.08
C ARG A 71 -2.03 27.46 -13.23
N ARG A 72 -0.76 27.76 -13.50
CA ARG A 72 -0.26 28.98 -14.17
C ARG A 72 0.93 28.48 -14.98
N SER A 73 0.88 28.17 -16.27
CA SER A 73 0.52 29.01 -17.41
C SER A 73 1.10 30.42 -17.31
N ALA A 74 2.40 30.52 -17.56
CA ALA A 74 3.08 31.61 -18.25
C ALA A 74 4.20 30.91 -19.04
N SER A 75 4.28 30.82 -20.37
CA SER A 75 4.05 31.80 -21.44
C SER A 75 4.82 33.10 -21.26
N ARG A 76 6.15 33.01 -21.29
CA ARG A 76 7.08 33.84 -22.08
C ARG A 76 8.51 33.44 -21.83
#